data_AF-A0A314YLT1-F1
#
_entry.id   AF-A0A314YLT1-F1
#
_cell.length_a   1.000
_cell.length_b   1.000
_cell.length_c   1.000
_cell.angle_alpha   90.00
_cell.angle_beta   90.00
_cell.angle_gamma   90.00
#
_symmetry.space_group_name_H-M   'P 1'
#
loop_
_entity.id
_entity.type
_entity.pdbx_description
1 polymer ?
#
loop_
_entity_poly.entity_id
_entity_poly.type
_entity_poly.pdbx_seq_one_letter_code
_entity_poly.pdbx_strand_id
1 'polypeptide(L)'
;MGIEPNEVTLISITSACASRGAVDEGKYIHGFALKLGVLWEVKLVNSLINLYGKSGYLDAVCRLVETMPVGNIVSWNLMIASHAQNGTAADGVGYFNLMRRAGINPDDGTVLSLLEACENLGLLKLAEGVHGLITKCGLYANATVATGLLDLYAKLGRLNYSLKVFGEEGKNYFDIMSQVYGIEPRLDHYSCMVISWVALGF
;
A
#
# COMPACT_ATOMS: atom_id res chain seq x y z
N MET A 1 -16.10 23.73 -32.80
CA MET A 1 -15.11 22.63 -32.77
C MET A 1 -15.04 22.14 -31.34
N GLY A 2 -15.50 20.92 -31.08
CA GLY A 2 -15.32 20.30 -29.76
C GLY A 2 -13.91 19.74 -29.68
N ILE A 3 -13.20 20.00 -28.58
CA ILE A 3 -11.94 19.31 -28.29
C ILE A 3 -12.33 17.88 -27.93
N GLU A 4 -11.86 16.90 -28.70
CA GLU A 4 -12.08 15.50 -28.38
C GLU A 4 -11.24 15.12 -27.15
N PRO A 5 -11.83 14.45 -26.13
CA PRO A 5 -11.07 13.96 -25.00
C PRO A 5 -9.99 12.98 -25.44
N ASN A 6 -8.74 13.26 -25.07
CA ASN A 6 -7.60 12.36 -25.26
C ASN A 6 -7.30 11.55 -23.98
N GLU A 7 -6.31 10.67 -24.01
CA GLU A 7 -5.94 9.79 -22.88
C GLU A 7 -5.71 10.58 -21.58
N VAL A 8 -5.03 11.73 -21.66
CA VAL A 8 -4.75 12.60 -20.50
C VAL A 8 -6.04 13.11 -19.85
N THR A 9 -7.02 13.46 -20.68
CA THR A 9 -8.35 13.88 -20.20
C THR A 9 -9.04 12.72 -19.48
N LEU A 10 -9.02 11.52 -20.07
CA LEU A 10 -9.64 10.32 -19.47
C LEU A 10 -8.98 9.91 -18.16
N ILE A 11 -7.64 9.94 -18.08
CA ILE A 11 -6.88 9.66 -16.86
C ILE A 11 -7.28 10.64 -15.74
N SER A 12 -7.35 11.93 -16.07
CA SER A 12 -7.65 12.98 -15.09
C SER A 12 -9.06 12.85 -14.53
N ILE A 13 -10.06 12.62 -15.39
CA ILE A 13 -11.45 12.45 -14.96
C ILE A 13 -11.61 11.13 -14.19
N THR A 14 -10.98 10.04 -14.63
CA THR A 14 -11.01 8.75 -13.92
C THR A 14 -10.43 8.87 -12.52
N SER A 15 -9.31 9.58 -12.37
CA SER A 15 -8.67 9.83 -11.07
C SER A 15 -9.56 10.67 -10.12
N ALA A 16 -10.28 11.65 -10.68
CA ALA A 16 -11.27 12.42 -9.93
C ALA A 16 -12.46 11.55 -9.49
N CYS A 17 -12.95 10.66 -10.37
CA CYS A 17 -13.98 9.67 -10.02
C CYS A 17 -13.50 8.73 -8.90
N ALA A 18 -12.27 8.23 -8.99
CA ALA A 18 -11.69 7.33 -7.99
C ALA A 18 -11.59 8.00 -6.60
N SER A 19 -11.22 9.28 -6.57
CA SER A 19 -11.15 10.05 -5.32
C SER A 19 -12.52 10.32 -4.69
N ARG A 20 -13.59 10.33 -5.51
CA ARG A 20 -14.97 10.58 -5.06
C ARG A 20 -15.80 9.32 -4.88
N GLY A 21 -15.28 8.14 -5.20
CA GLY A 21 -16.04 6.89 -5.24
C GLY A 21 -17.14 6.88 -6.33
N ALA A 22 -17.01 7.73 -7.35
CA ALA A 22 -17.99 7.92 -8.42
C ALA A 22 -17.86 6.83 -9.49
N VAL A 23 -18.16 5.58 -9.11
CA VAL A 23 -17.92 4.40 -9.95
C VAL A 23 -18.82 4.32 -11.16
N ASP A 24 -20.05 4.82 -11.06
CA ASP A 24 -21.00 4.78 -12.17
C ASP A 24 -20.57 5.74 -13.29
N GLU A 25 -20.12 6.95 -12.94
CA GLU A 25 -19.46 7.88 -13.85
C GLU A 25 -18.23 7.24 -14.49
N GLY A 26 -17.41 6.57 -13.68
CA GLY A 26 -16.22 5.88 -14.14
C GLY A 26 -16.49 4.73 -15.11
N LYS A 27 -17.63 4.03 -15.00
CA LYS A 27 -18.06 3.01 -15.98
C LYS A 27 -18.31 3.62 -17.36
N TYR A 28 -18.88 4.82 -17.44
CA TYR A 28 -19.04 5.51 -18.73
C TYR A 28 -17.68 5.88 -19.33
N ILE A 29 -16.74 6.35 -18.51
CA ILE A 29 -15.38 6.69 -18.95
C ILE A 29 -14.65 5.43 -19.46
N HIS A 30 -14.75 4.32 -18.73
CA HIS A 30 -14.19 3.04 -19.14
C HIS A 30 -14.79 2.56 -20.48
N GLY A 31 -16.12 2.60 -20.63
CA GLY A 31 -16.77 2.24 -21.89
C GLY A 31 -16.34 3.14 -23.05
N PHE A 32 -16.15 4.44 -22.80
CA PHE A 32 -15.63 5.37 -23.79
C PHE A 32 -14.16 5.08 -24.16
N ALA A 33 -13.31 4.78 -23.18
CA ALA A 33 -11.93 4.37 -23.41
C ALA A 33 -11.83 3.08 -24.24
N LEU A 34 -12.71 2.12 -23.99
CA LEU A 34 -12.83 0.89 -24.79
C LEU A 34 -13.21 1.20 -26.24
N LYS A 35 -14.20 2.09 -26.45
CA LYS A 35 -14.63 2.51 -27.79
C LYS A 35 -13.52 3.23 -28.57
N LEU A 36 -12.69 4.02 -27.88
CA LEU A 36 -11.53 4.68 -28.49
C LEU A 36 -10.32 3.75 -28.69
N GLY A 37 -10.34 2.55 -28.10
CA GLY A 37 -9.23 1.60 -28.21
C GLY A 37 -7.97 2.04 -27.47
N VAL A 38 -8.10 2.84 -26.39
CA VAL A 38 -6.96 3.43 -25.65
C VAL A 38 -6.60 2.68 -24.36
N LEU A 39 -7.17 1.49 -24.14
CA LEU A 39 -6.88 0.67 -22.95
C LEU A 39 -5.48 0.04 -22.95
N TRP A 40 -4.66 0.29 -23.97
CA TRP A 40 -3.23 -0.06 -23.94
C TRP A 40 -2.41 0.93 -23.08
N GLU A 41 -2.94 2.12 -22.78
CA GLU A 41 -2.25 3.14 -21.99
C GLU A 41 -2.26 2.76 -20.50
N VAL A 42 -1.09 2.38 -19.99
CA VAL A 42 -0.90 1.87 -18.63
C VAL A 42 -1.43 2.84 -17.56
N LYS A 43 -1.25 4.15 -17.74
CA LYS A 43 -1.71 5.13 -16.75
C LYS A 43 -3.24 5.18 -16.67
N LEU A 44 -3.93 5.06 -17.80
CA LEU A 44 -5.38 5.01 -17.86
C LEU A 44 -5.90 3.75 -17.17
N VAL A 45 -5.32 2.59 -17.50
CA VAL A 45 -5.68 1.32 -16.87
C VAL A 45 -5.43 1.36 -15.36
N ASN A 46 -4.30 1.90 -14.90
CA ASN A 46 -4.02 2.06 -13.46
C ASN A 46 -5.04 2.97 -12.78
N SER A 47 -5.46 4.08 -13.41
CA SER A 47 -6.52 4.93 -12.84
C SER A 47 -7.87 4.21 -12.74
N LEU A 48 -8.20 3.35 -13.71
CA LEU A 48 -9.41 2.53 -13.69
C LEU A 48 -9.33 1.42 -12.64
N ILE A 49 -8.18 0.77 -12.49
CA ILE A 49 -7.95 -0.22 -11.42
C ILE A 49 -8.14 0.45 -10.05
N ASN A 50 -7.56 1.63 -9.83
CA ASN A 50 -7.74 2.38 -8.59
C ASN A 50 -9.21 2.74 -8.32
N LEU A 51 -9.94 3.21 -9.34
CA LEU A 51 -11.37 3.48 -9.25
C LEU A 51 -12.16 2.23 -8.82
N TYR A 52 -12.02 1.13 -9.57
CA TYR A 52 -12.80 -0.09 -9.32
C TYR A 52 -12.39 -0.76 -8.01
N GLY A 53 -11.10 -0.75 -7.67
CA GLY A 53 -10.57 -1.27 -6.42
C GLY A 53 -11.16 -0.55 -5.21
N LYS A 54 -11.18 0.79 -5.21
CA LYS A 54 -11.80 1.59 -4.13
C LYS A 54 -13.31 1.37 -4.00
N SER A 55 -13.96 0.90 -5.06
CA SER A 55 -15.39 0.63 -5.09
C SER A 55 -15.74 -0.86 -4.93
N GLY A 56 -14.76 -1.72 -4.67
CA GLY A 56 -14.96 -3.16 -4.43
C GLY A 56 -15.27 -4.01 -5.66
N TYR A 57 -15.08 -3.48 -6.87
CA TYR A 57 -15.30 -4.23 -8.12
C TYR A 57 -14.04 -5.01 -8.52
N LEU A 58 -13.64 -5.99 -7.69
CA LEU A 58 -12.39 -6.76 -7.88
C LEU A 58 -12.37 -7.55 -9.19
N ASP A 59 -13.52 -8.02 -9.68
CA ASP A 59 -13.60 -8.68 -10.99
C ASP A 59 -13.19 -7.75 -12.13
N ALA A 60 -13.56 -6.47 -12.05
CA ALA A 60 -13.17 -5.47 -13.05
C ALA A 60 -11.68 -5.15 -12.95
N VAL A 61 -11.15 -5.09 -11.73
CA VAL A 61 -9.71 -4.93 -11.46
C VAL A 61 -8.90 -6.06 -12.09
N CYS A 62 -9.28 -7.32 -11.87
CA CYS A 62 -8.59 -8.48 -12.45
C CYS A 62 -8.62 -8.45 -13.98
N ARG A 63 -9.78 -8.21 -14.59
CA ARG A 63 -9.91 -8.10 -16.06
C ARG A 63 -9.05 -6.98 -16.64
N LEU A 64 -8.98 -5.83 -15.98
CA LEU A 64 -8.16 -4.71 -16.46
C LEU A 64 -6.67 -5.07 -16.46
N VAL A 65 -6.19 -5.81 -15.46
CA VAL A 65 -4.80 -6.28 -15.44
C VAL A 65 -4.52 -7.28 -16.55
N GLU A 66 -5.47 -8.16 -16.88
CA GLU A 66 -5.34 -9.09 -18.01
C GLU A 66 -5.23 -8.37 -19.36
N THR A 67 -5.78 -7.16 -19.49
CA THR A 67 -5.62 -6.35 -20.71
C THR A 67 -4.24 -5.70 -20.85
N MET A 68 -3.43 -5.69 -19.79
CA MET A 68 -2.12 -5.04 -19.81
C MET A 68 -1.05 -5.98 -20.40
N PRO A 69 -0.31 -5.57 -21.44
CA PRO A 69 0.78 -6.39 -22.01
C PRO A 69 1.91 -6.64 -21.01
N VAL A 70 2.22 -5.64 -20.18
CA VAL A 70 3.18 -5.69 -19.07
C VAL A 70 2.71 -4.74 -17.97
N GLY A 71 2.22 -5.28 -16.85
CA GLY A 71 1.94 -4.50 -15.64
C GLY A 71 3.22 -3.93 -15.03
N ASN A 72 3.23 -2.65 -14.66
CA ASN A 72 4.35 -2.05 -13.94
C ASN A 72 4.13 -2.13 -12.42
N ILE A 73 5.12 -1.70 -11.64
CA ILE A 73 5.05 -1.74 -10.16
C ILE A 73 3.79 -1.08 -9.59
N VAL A 74 3.32 0.00 -10.23
CA VAL A 74 2.09 0.70 -9.82
C VAL A 74 0.86 -0.19 -10.00
N SER A 75 0.76 -0.92 -11.11
CA SER A 75 -0.34 -1.87 -11.35
C SER A 75 -0.37 -2.98 -10.30
N TRP A 76 0.79 -3.54 -9.96
CA TRP A 76 0.91 -4.57 -8.92
C TRP A 76 0.53 -4.03 -7.53
N ASN A 77 1.00 -2.83 -7.18
CA ASN A 77 0.63 -2.19 -5.93
C ASN A 77 -0.87 -1.95 -5.83
N LEU A 78 -1.51 -1.48 -6.91
CA LEU A 78 -2.96 -1.29 -6.95
C LEU A 78 -3.72 -2.62 -6.80
N MET A 79 -3.23 -3.72 -7.40
CA MET A 79 -3.81 -5.05 -7.19
C MET A 79 -3.75 -5.46 -5.73
N ILE A 80 -2.57 -5.42 -5.12
CA ILE A 80 -2.35 -5.81 -3.72
C ILE A 80 -3.24 -4.96 -2.80
N ALA A 81 -3.23 -3.63 -2.98
CA ALA A 81 -4.04 -2.69 -2.21
C ALA A 81 -5.54 -2.95 -2.36
N SER A 82 -6.02 -3.17 -3.59
CA SER A 82 -7.45 -3.43 -3.83
C SER A 82 -7.93 -4.68 -3.10
N HIS A 83 -7.13 -5.75 -3.09
CA HIS A 83 -7.46 -6.97 -2.35
C HIS A 83 -7.37 -6.77 -0.84
N ALA A 84 -6.36 -6.03 -0.35
CA ALA A 84 -6.24 -5.69 1.06
C ALA A 84 -7.49 -4.95 1.55
N GLN A 85 -7.91 -3.88 0.86
CA GLN A 85 -9.03 -3.01 1.24
C GLN A 85 -10.40 -3.69 1.18
N ASN A 86 -10.56 -4.73 0.37
CA ASN A 86 -11.86 -5.36 0.11
C ASN A 86 -12.01 -6.75 0.75
N GLY A 87 -11.28 -7.01 1.83
CA GLY A 87 -11.44 -8.24 2.62
C GLY A 87 -10.93 -9.53 1.95
N THR A 88 -10.17 -9.40 0.85
CA THR A 88 -9.56 -10.53 0.12
C THR A 88 -8.03 -10.47 0.21
N ALA A 89 -7.52 -10.01 1.35
CA ALA A 89 -6.10 -9.77 1.59
C ALA A 89 -5.19 -10.99 1.30
N ALA A 90 -5.68 -12.22 1.47
CA ALA A 90 -4.95 -13.43 1.13
C ALA A 90 -4.61 -13.52 -0.37
N ASP A 91 -5.55 -13.13 -1.24
CA ASP A 91 -5.34 -13.06 -2.69
C ASP A 91 -4.35 -11.96 -3.04
N GLY A 92 -4.43 -10.81 -2.35
CA GLY A 92 -3.47 -9.71 -2.45
C GLY A 92 -2.02 -10.15 -2.18
N VAL A 93 -1.81 -10.96 -1.13
CA VAL A 93 -0.50 -11.58 -0.85
C VAL A 93 -0.10 -12.58 -1.96
N GLY A 94 -1.07 -13.27 -2.56
CA GLY A 94 -0.85 -14.08 -3.76
C GLY A 94 -0.27 -13.26 -4.93
N TYR A 95 -0.87 -12.11 -5.25
CA TYR A 95 -0.38 -11.20 -6.27
C TYR A 95 1.01 -10.63 -5.95
N PHE A 96 1.29 -10.31 -4.69
CA PHE A 96 2.64 -9.94 -4.26
C PHE A 96 3.68 -11.05 -4.55
N ASN A 97 3.33 -12.31 -4.32
CA ASN A 97 4.23 -13.42 -4.64
C ASN A 97 4.45 -13.55 -6.16
N LEU A 98 3.44 -13.28 -6.98
CA LEU A 98 3.57 -13.25 -8.44
C LEU A 98 4.48 -12.10 -8.89
N MET A 99 4.30 -10.90 -8.36
CA MET A 99 5.17 -9.74 -8.60
C MET A 99 6.64 -10.07 -8.33
N ARG A 100 6.93 -10.74 -7.21
CA ARG A 100 8.30 -11.17 -6.86
C ARG A 100 8.85 -12.23 -7.82
N ARG A 101 8.02 -13.19 -8.24
CA ARG A 101 8.41 -14.21 -9.24
C ARG A 101 8.69 -13.60 -10.61
N ALA A 102 8.02 -12.50 -10.93
CA ALA A 102 8.29 -11.70 -12.14
C ALA A 102 9.56 -10.84 -12.03
N GLY A 103 10.29 -10.89 -10.90
CA GLY A 103 11.53 -10.14 -10.69
C GLY A 103 11.33 -8.65 -10.42
N ILE A 104 10.11 -8.22 -10.10
CA ILE A 104 9.81 -6.83 -9.77
C ILE A 104 10.10 -6.61 -8.29
N ASN A 105 10.98 -5.65 -7.99
CA ASN A 105 11.33 -5.31 -6.61
C ASN A 105 10.19 -4.54 -5.94
N PRO A 106 9.82 -4.90 -4.70
CA PRO A 106 8.87 -4.14 -3.90
C PRO A 106 9.37 -2.72 -3.59
N ASP A 107 8.45 -1.76 -3.59
CA ASP A 107 8.68 -0.37 -3.14
C ASP A 107 7.87 -0.05 -1.88
N ASP A 108 7.92 1.21 -1.44
CA ASP A 108 7.16 1.70 -0.29
C ASP A 108 5.65 1.43 -0.44
N GLY A 109 5.10 1.63 -1.64
CA GLY A 109 3.69 1.39 -1.93
C GLY A 109 3.32 -0.09 -1.81
N THR A 110 4.20 -0.99 -2.25
CA THR A 110 4.03 -2.43 -2.08
C THR A 110 3.94 -2.78 -0.60
N VAL A 111 4.89 -2.28 0.20
CA VAL A 111 4.96 -2.56 1.64
C VAL A 111 3.75 -2.02 2.37
N LEU A 112 3.33 -0.78 2.11
CA LEU A 112 2.15 -0.21 2.75
C LEU A 112 0.89 -1.04 2.48
N SER A 113 0.72 -1.51 1.24
CA SER A 113 -0.39 -2.40 0.86
C SER A 113 -0.32 -3.76 1.59
N LEU A 114 0.89 -4.29 1.81
CA LEU A 114 1.10 -5.51 2.57
C LEU A 114 0.87 -5.33 4.07
N LEU A 115 1.22 -4.18 4.64
CA LEU A 115 0.95 -3.87 6.05
C LEU A 115 -0.55 -3.82 6.31
N GLU A 116 -1.32 -3.19 5.41
CA GLU A 116 -2.79 -3.21 5.45
C GLU A 116 -3.33 -4.64 5.33
N ALA A 117 -2.80 -5.45 4.40
CA ALA A 117 -3.18 -6.86 4.28
C ALA A 117 -2.87 -7.66 5.56
N CYS A 118 -1.75 -7.38 6.23
CA CYS A 118 -1.39 -8.02 7.51
C CYS A 118 -2.37 -7.67 8.62
N GLU A 119 -2.75 -6.39 8.70
CA GLU A 119 -3.72 -5.91 9.68
C GLU A 119 -5.05 -6.63 9.49
N ASN A 120 -5.55 -6.68 8.26
CA ASN A 120 -6.85 -7.30 7.93
C ASN A 120 -6.86 -8.81 8.19
N LEU A 121 -5.73 -9.49 8.01
CA LEU A 121 -5.60 -10.93 8.28
C LEU A 121 -5.29 -11.23 9.75
N GLY A 122 -4.79 -10.27 10.53
CA GLY A 122 -4.35 -10.47 11.91
C GLY A 122 -3.18 -11.46 12.06
N LEU A 123 -2.43 -11.73 10.99
CA LEU A 123 -1.41 -12.77 10.95
C LEU A 123 -0.02 -12.23 11.30
N LEU A 124 0.43 -12.48 12.54
CA LEU A 124 1.76 -12.07 13.01
C LEU A 124 2.90 -12.57 12.12
N LYS A 125 2.81 -13.81 11.65
CA LYS A 125 3.85 -14.41 10.79
C LYS A 125 4.00 -13.67 9.45
N LEU A 126 2.90 -13.13 8.91
CA LEU A 126 2.95 -12.31 7.70
C LEU A 126 3.61 -10.97 8.00
N ALA A 127 3.24 -10.33 9.12
CA ALA A 127 3.85 -9.08 9.58
C ALA A 127 5.38 -9.21 9.77
N GLU A 128 5.86 -10.30 10.37
CA GLU A 128 7.29 -10.61 10.50
C GLU A 128 7.97 -10.80 9.13
N GLY A 129 7.28 -11.42 8.17
CA GLY A 129 7.78 -11.54 6.79
C GLY A 129 7.90 -10.19 6.10
N VAL A 130 6.90 -9.31 6.26
CA VAL A 130 6.90 -7.95 5.71
C VAL A 130 7.99 -7.10 6.37
N HIS A 131 8.19 -7.22 7.67
CA HIS A 131 9.31 -6.61 8.37
C HIS A 131 10.65 -7.03 7.73
N GLY A 132 10.91 -8.34 7.60
CA GLY A 132 12.14 -8.82 6.97
C GLY A 132 12.32 -8.32 5.53
N LEU A 133 11.22 -8.12 4.79
CA LEU A 133 11.24 -7.50 3.47
C LEU A 133 11.67 -6.03 3.52
N ILE A 134 11.12 -5.23 4.44
CA ILE A 134 11.49 -3.82 4.64
C ILE A 134 12.99 -3.71 4.93
N THR A 135 13.51 -4.55 5.83
CA THR A 135 14.94 -4.60 6.14
C THR A 135 15.77 -4.94 4.92
N LYS A 136 15.40 -5.99 4.18
CA LYS A 136 16.13 -6.46 3.00
C LYS A 136 16.17 -5.41 1.88
N CYS A 137 15.08 -4.66 1.71
CA CYS A 137 14.95 -3.65 0.66
C CYS A 137 15.45 -2.26 1.09
N GLY A 138 15.83 -2.06 2.36
CA GLY A 138 16.28 -0.77 2.87
C GLY A 138 15.17 0.29 2.94
N LEU A 139 13.91 -0.11 3.12
CA LEU A 139 12.74 0.79 3.05
C LEU A 139 12.44 1.52 4.38
N TYR A 140 13.31 1.39 5.38
CA TYR A 140 13.14 2.05 6.69
C TYR A 140 13.32 3.56 6.66
N ALA A 141 14.05 4.10 5.67
CA ALA A 141 14.20 5.54 5.50
C ALA A 141 12.86 6.24 5.23
N ASN A 142 11.84 5.50 4.77
CA ASN A 142 10.51 6.03 4.59
C ASN A 142 9.75 6.04 5.93
N ALA A 143 9.52 7.24 6.48
CA ALA A 143 8.80 7.43 7.73
C ALA A 143 7.41 6.79 7.72
N THR A 144 6.69 6.81 6.59
CA THR A 144 5.36 6.20 6.46
C THR A 144 5.41 4.68 6.55
N VAL A 145 6.44 4.05 5.97
CA VAL A 145 6.68 2.61 6.09
C VAL A 145 7.01 2.24 7.54
N ALA A 146 7.91 2.99 8.17
CA ALA A 146 8.32 2.74 9.55
C ALA A 146 7.17 2.93 10.56
N THR A 147 6.35 3.98 10.41
CA THR A 147 5.16 4.19 11.26
C THR A 147 4.06 3.18 10.99
N GLY A 148 3.85 2.77 9.73
CA GLY A 148 2.90 1.72 9.39
C GLY A 148 3.25 0.37 10.01
N LEU A 149 4.54 0.00 10.01
CA LEU A 149 5.01 -1.25 10.63
C LEU A 149 4.82 -1.24 12.15
N LEU A 150 5.07 -0.08 12.78
CA LEU A 150 4.81 0.12 14.21
C LEU A 150 3.33 -0.06 14.56
N ASP A 151 2.46 0.63 13.83
CA ASP A 151 1.02 0.59 14.03
C ASP A 151 0.49 -0.84 13.89
N LEU A 152 0.96 -1.58 12.88
CA LEU A 152 0.65 -2.99 12.72
C LEU A 152 1.05 -3.83 13.95
N TYR A 153 2.30 -3.71 14.43
CA TYR A 153 2.73 -4.47 15.61
C TYR A 153 1.98 -4.08 16.89
N ALA A 154 1.60 -2.82 17.03
CA ALA A 154 0.77 -2.35 18.14
C ALA A 154 -0.62 -2.99 18.10
N LYS A 155 -1.29 -2.97 16.94
CA LYS A 155 -2.60 -3.58 16.70
C LYS A 155 -2.59 -5.09 16.92
N LEU A 156 -1.48 -5.77 16.62
CA LEU A 156 -1.29 -7.20 16.88
C LEU A 156 -0.89 -7.52 18.34
N GLY A 157 -0.78 -6.51 19.22
CA GLY A 157 -0.41 -6.70 20.63
C GLY A 157 1.04 -7.20 20.80
N ARG A 158 1.95 -6.76 19.92
CA ARG A 158 3.35 -7.20 19.84
C ARG A 158 4.32 -6.03 19.75
N LEU A 159 4.14 -4.99 20.58
CA LEU A 159 5.03 -3.83 20.66
C LEU A 159 6.50 -4.20 20.90
N ASN A 160 6.78 -5.30 21.61
CA ASN A 160 8.15 -5.78 21.83
C ASN A 160 8.91 -6.15 20.54
N TYR A 161 8.20 -6.45 19.45
CA TYR A 161 8.81 -6.71 18.13
C TYR A 161 9.18 -5.41 17.42
N SER A 162 8.40 -4.37 17.63
CA SER A 162 8.69 -3.01 17.19
C SER A 162 10.01 -2.51 17.80
N LEU A 163 10.30 -2.82 19.06
CA LEU A 163 11.56 -2.44 19.72
C LEU A 163 12.81 -3.04 19.06
N LYS A 164 12.69 -4.20 18.39
CA LYS A 164 13.81 -4.76 17.62
C LYS A 164 14.07 -3.99 16.32
N VAL A 165 13.06 -3.28 15.80
CA VAL A 165 13.14 -2.49 14.56
C VAL A 165 14.01 -1.24 14.78
N PHE A 166 13.81 -0.53 15.89
CA PHE A 166 14.45 0.77 16.16
C PHE A 166 15.79 0.68 16.91
N GLY A 167 16.35 -0.53 17.01
CA GLY A 167 17.62 -0.78 17.69
C GLY A 167 17.57 -0.55 19.20
N GLU A 168 18.74 -0.64 19.84
CA GLU A 168 18.88 -0.49 21.30
C GLU A 168 18.56 0.93 21.78
N GLU A 169 18.80 1.96 20.97
CA GLU A 169 18.54 3.34 21.35
C GLU A 169 17.04 3.62 21.52
N GLY A 170 16.21 3.13 20.60
CA GLY A 170 14.77 3.28 20.73
C GLY A 170 14.23 2.55 21.96
N LYS A 171 14.76 1.35 22.24
CA LYS A 171 14.42 0.58 23.44
C LYS A 171 14.77 1.31 24.73
N ASN A 172 15.94 1.96 24.80
CA ASN A 172 16.39 2.69 25.98
C ASN A 172 15.46 3.87 26.33
N TYR A 173 14.96 4.62 25.34
CA TYR A 173 13.99 5.69 25.58
C TYR A 173 12.70 5.18 26.24
N PHE A 174 12.17 4.03 25.83
CA PHE A 174 10.96 3.45 26.41
C PHE A 174 11.18 2.79 27.77
N ASP A 175 12.35 2.17 27.96
CA ASP A 175 12.76 1.63 29.25
C ASP A 175 12.83 2.78 30.28
N ILE A 176 13.39 3.94 29.90
CA ILE A 176 13.42 5.15 30.74
C ILE A 176 12.00 5.67 31.02
N MET A 177 11.13 5.75 30.01
CA MET A 177 9.73 6.17 30.22
C MET A 177 9.02 5.31 31.28
N SER A 178 9.20 4.00 31.21
CA SER A 178 8.56 3.06 32.11
C SER A 178 9.21 3.06 33.50
N GLN A 179 10.55 3.02 33.56
CA GLN A 179 11.30 2.85 34.81
C GLN A 179 11.50 4.14 35.59
N VAL A 180 11.74 5.26 34.90
CA VAL A 180 12.06 6.55 35.53
C VAL A 180 10.81 7.41 35.68
N TYR A 181 9.97 7.45 34.65
CA TYR A 181 8.80 8.34 34.64
C TYR A 181 7.50 7.63 35.00
N GLY A 182 7.50 6.28 35.08
CA GLY A 182 6.29 5.49 35.33
C GLY A 182 5.23 5.62 34.23
N ILE A 183 5.64 6.09 33.05
CA ILE A 183 4.77 6.30 31.89
C ILE A 183 4.81 5.05 31.04
N GLU A 184 3.66 4.42 30.84
CA GLU A 184 3.53 3.30 29.92
C GLU A 184 3.65 3.80 28.47
N PRO A 185 4.61 3.30 27.67
CA PRO A 185 4.79 3.70 26.28
C PRO A 185 3.54 3.43 25.43
N ARG A 186 3.09 4.45 24.71
CA ARG A 186 1.94 4.39 23.79
C ARG A 186 2.34 4.76 22.37
N LEU A 187 1.47 4.44 21.40
CA LEU A 187 1.74 4.56 19.96
C LEU A 187 2.25 5.96 19.52
N ASP A 188 1.74 7.00 20.17
CA ASP A 188 2.16 8.40 20.00
C ASP A 188 3.63 8.62 20.34
N HIS A 189 4.11 8.03 21.44
CA HIS A 189 5.51 8.08 21.85
C HIS A 189 6.41 7.32 20.86
N TYR A 190 5.95 6.17 20.35
CA TYR A 190 6.66 5.43 19.30
C TYR A 190 6.75 6.22 17.99
N SER A 191 5.66 6.87 17.58
CA SER A 191 5.60 7.64 16.34
C SER A 191 6.56 8.84 16.36
N CYS A 192 6.65 9.57 17.48
CA CYS A 192 7.60 10.67 17.67
C CYS A 192 9.06 10.21 17.56
N MET A 193 9.36 9.01 18.06
CA MET A 193 10.69 8.43 17.98
C MET A 193 11.06 8.05 16.54
N VAL A 194 10.13 7.51 15.75
CA VAL A 194 10.37 7.21 14.32
C VAL A 194 10.68 8.47 13.54
N ILE A 195 9.91 9.53 13.75
CA ILE A 195 10.13 10.81 13.08
C ILE A 195 11.54 11.33 13.40
N SER A 196 11.96 11.23 14.67
CA SER A 196 13.30 11.64 15.11
C SER A 196 14.41 10.76 14.53
N TRP A 197 14.21 9.45 14.52
CA TRP A 197 15.17 8.47 14.00
C TRP A 197 15.39 8.64 12.49
N VAL A 198 14.30 8.77 11.72
CA VAL A 198 14.36 9.08 10.29
C VAL A 198 15.00 10.44 10.02
N ALA A 199 14.68 11.46 10.82
CA ALA A 199 15.27 12.80 10.66
C ALA A 199 16.79 12.84 10.94
N LEU A 200 17.29 11.93 11.78
CA LEU A 200 18.70 11.81 12.10
C LEU A 200 19.50 10.97 11.08
N GLY A 201 18.81 10.35 10.11
CA GLY A 201 19.45 9.60 9.02
C GLY A 201 20.10 8.28 9.44
N PHE A 202 19.62 7.69 10.54
CA PHE A 202 20.00 6.35 10.97
C PHE A 202 19.22 5.25 10.22
#